data_AF-A0A6N8X4Y4-F1
#
_entry.id   AF-A0A6N8X4Y4-F1
#
_cell.length_a   1.000
_cell.length_b   1.000
_cell.length_c   1.000
_cell.angle_alpha   90.00
_cell.angle_beta   90.00
_cell.angle_gamma   90.00
#
_symmetry.space_group_name_H-M   'P 1'
#
loop_
_entity.id
_entity.type
_entity.pdbx_description
1 polymer ?
#
loop_
_entity_poly.entity_id
_entity_poly.type
_entity_poly.pdbx_seq_one_letter_code
_entity_poly.pdbx_strand_id
1 'polypeptide(L)'
;MSLLARRAIIAATCALAATACLDSTEPDDSRLTQDEATGLLLGLRSVANLGDETIQPIFASPDSIVLPCPLNGTAKLVGTIEEGEPIEGSATLRTDFRVTPRDCGLESAGFVFTVDGDPSLRDIVDVTINAATFEILIEGTLTGSLAWELEERTGTCAFELTLSGEPDFSGPQPSFSASYTGTLCGYNVDIDATQFVVPLG
;
A
#
# COMPACT_ATOMS: atom_id res chain seq x y z
N MET A 1 -74.59 -37.25 16.17
CA MET A 1 -73.78 -36.20 15.49
C MET A 1 -72.76 -35.69 16.51
N SER A 2 -71.48 -35.79 16.14
CA SER A 2 -70.31 -34.99 16.59
C SER A 2 -69.94 -35.05 18.09
N LEU A 3 -69.04 -35.93 18.56
CA LEU A 3 -67.55 -35.99 18.45
C LEU A 3 -66.79 -34.77 19.03
N LEU A 4 -66.04 -35.06 20.11
CA LEU A 4 -64.69 -34.62 20.51
C LEU A 4 -64.39 -33.11 20.63
N ALA A 5 -64.05 -32.59 21.82
CA ALA A 5 -62.78 -32.75 22.56
C ALA A 5 -61.62 -31.90 22.00
N ARG A 6 -61.02 -31.08 22.87
CA ARG A 6 -59.56 -31.04 23.15
C ARG A 6 -59.21 -29.91 24.12
N ARG A 7 -58.88 -30.30 25.36
CA ARG A 7 -58.04 -29.51 26.27
C ARG A 7 -56.59 -29.76 25.85
N ALA A 8 -55.88 -28.72 25.44
CA ALA A 8 -54.44 -28.78 25.18
C ALA A 8 -53.72 -28.14 26.38
N ILE A 9 -53.01 -28.99 27.13
CA ILE A 9 -52.08 -28.60 28.19
C ILE A 9 -50.78 -28.21 27.48
N ILE A 10 -50.41 -26.93 27.56
CA ILE A 10 -49.12 -26.44 27.05
C ILE A 10 -48.07 -26.75 28.11
N ALA A 11 -47.30 -27.81 27.89
CA ALA A 11 -46.08 -28.08 28.63
C ALA A 11 -44.97 -27.16 28.11
N ALA A 12 -44.58 -26.19 28.93
CA ALA A 12 -43.43 -25.31 28.67
C ALA A 12 -42.15 -26.07 29.01
N THR A 13 -41.57 -26.73 28.00
CA THR A 13 -40.24 -27.34 28.10
C THR A 13 -39.19 -26.24 27.88
N CYS A 14 -38.59 -25.75 28.95
CA CYS A 14 -37.39 -24.90 28.91
C CYS A 14 -36.23 -25.69 28.28
N ALA A 15 -36.07 -25.57 26.97
CA ALA A 15 -34.82 -25.92 26.30
C ALA A 15 -33.81 -24.79 26.59
N LEU A 16 -32.96 -24.99 27.60
CA LEU A 16 -31.71 -24.27 27.74
C LEU A 16 -30.84 -24.60 26.53
N ALA A 17 -30.96 -23.80 25.48
CA ALA A 17 -30.01 -23.78 24.39
C ALA A 17 -28.69 -23.27 24.99
N ALA A 18 -27.79 -24.21 25.30
CA ALA A 18 -26.39 -23.92 25.48
C ALA A 18 -25.86 -23.38 24.14
N THR A 19 -25.93 -22.06 23.95
CA THR A 19 -25.12 -21.36 22.96
C THR A 19 -23.68 -21.48 23.44
N ALA A 20 -23.04 -22.59 23.05
CA ALA A 20 -21.60 -22.70 23.11
C ALA A 20 -21.05 -21.56 22.25
N CYS A 21 -20.61 -20.49 22.92
CA CYS A 21 -19.62 -19.58 22.38
C CYS A 21 -18.39 -20.42 22.07
N LEU A 22 -18.32 -20.97 20.85
CA LEU A 22 -17.05 -21.39 20.27
C LEU A 22 -16.29 -20.10 20.00
N ASP A 23 -15.67 -19.56 21.06
CA ASP A 23 -14.54 -18.64 20.94
C ASP A 23 -13.46 -19.44 20.22
N SER A 24 -13.48 -19.36 18.88
CA SER A 24 -12.38 -19.80 18.05
C SER A 24 -11.21 -18.85 18.34
N THR A 25 -10.43 -19.17 19.37
CA THR A 25 -9.18 -18.51 19.70
C THR A 25 -8.02 -18.99 18.84
N GLU A 26 -8.29 -19.72 17.75
CA GLU A 26 -7.24 -20.05 16.79
C GLU A 26 -6.70 -18.73 16.20
N PRO A 27 -5.38 -18.49 16.29
CA PRO A 27 -4.76 -17.35 15.65
C PRO A 27 -5.17 -17.33 14.18
N ASP A 28 -5.56 -16.15 13.71
CA ASP A 28 -5.86 -15.96 12.30
C ASP A 28 -4.55 -15.99 11.50
N ASP A 29 -4.06 -17.21 11.23
CA ASP A 29 -2.83 -17.49 10.50
C ASP A 29 -2.87 -16.95 9.05
N SER A 30 -4.04 -16.50 8.59
CA SER A 30 -4.23 -15.87 7.28
C SER A 30 -3.63 -14.46 7.17
N ARG A 31 -3.19 -13.85 8.28
CA ARG A 31 -2.62 -12.50 8.27
C ARG A 31 -1.12 -12.53 7.98
N LEU A 32 -0.65 -11.58 7.15
CA LEU A 32 0.78 -11.30 7.05
C LEU A 32 1.33 -10.89 8.41
N THR A 33 2.53 -11.32 8.73
CA THR A 33 3.34 -10.74 9.81
C THR A 33 3.78 -9.32 9.43
N GLN A 34 4.29 -8.55 10.39
CA GLN A 34 4.81 -7.20 10.11
C GLN A 34 6.00 -7.23 9.14
N ASP A 35 6.87 -8.24 9.23
CA ASP A 35 8.03 -8.39 8.34
C ASP A 35 7.58 -8.74 6.91
N GLU A 36 6.59 -9.62 6.75
CA GLU A 36 6.00 -9.95 5.46
C GLU A 36 5.26 -8.76 4.84
N ALA A 37 4.49 -8.01 5.66
CA ALA A 37 3.82 -6.79 5.24
C ALA A 37 4.82 -5.73 4.74
N THR A 38 5.93 -5.56 5.46
CA THR A 38 7.04 -4.71 5.04
C THR A 38 7.65 -5.23 3.73
N GLY A 39 7.95 -6.53 3.65
CA GLY A 39 8.45 -7.18 2.43
C GLY A 39 7.57 -6.93 1.20
N LEU A 40 6.25 -7.01 1.36
CA LEU A 40 5.27 -6.70 0.32
C LEU A 40 5.40 -5.24 -0.16
N LEU A 41 5.47 -4.27 0.75
CA LEU A 41 5.70 -2.86 0.40
C LEU A 41 7.02 -2.66 -0.36
N LEU A 42 8.11 -3.25 0.12
CA LEU A 42 9.43 -3.15 -0.53
C LEU A 42 9.39 -3.77 -1.93
N GLY A 43 8.73 -4.92 -2.09
CA GLY A 43 8.53 -5.60 -3.37
C GLY A 43 7.72 -4.77 -4.37
N LEU A 44 6.67 -4.08 -3.91
CA LEU A 44 5.88 -3.19 -4.77
C LEU A 44 6.69 -1.99 -5.25
N ARG A 45 7.48 -1.39 -4.37
CA ARG A 45 8.35 -0.25 -4.72
C ARG A 45 9.45 -0.64 -5.70
N SER A 46 9.91 -1.89 -5.69
CA SER A 46 10.89 -2.35 -6.69
C SER A 46 10.31 -2.37 -8.12
N VAL A 47 9.01 -2.66 -8.30
CA VAL A 47 8.35 -2.61 -9.63
C VAL A 47 8.40 -1.20 -10.22
N ALA A 48 8.19 -0.17 -9.40
CA ALA A 48 8.29 1.22 -9.85
C ALA A 48 9.71 1.55 -10.33
N ASN A 49 10.73 1.01 -9.66
CA ASN A 49 12.14 1.18 -10.03
C ASN A 49 12.57 0.34 -11.24
N LEU A 50 11.81 -0.71 -11.61
CA LEU A 50 12.03 -1.46 -12.85
C LEU A 50 11.53 -0.73 -14.10
N GLY A 51 10.83 0.39 -13.94
CA GLY A 51 10.61 1.34 -15.02
C GLY A 51 11.98 1.77 -15.55
N ASP A 52 12.36 1.21 -16.69
CA ASP A 52 13.63 1.41 -17.39
C ASP A 52 14.12 2.87 -17.31
N GLU A 53 15.43 3.10 -17.17
CA GLU A 53 16.06 4.43 -17.26
C GLU A 53 15.73 5.16 -18.59
N THR A 54 15.15 4.42 -19.55
CA THR A 54 14.58 4.95 -20.80
C THR A 54 13.20 5.57 -20.69
N ILE A 55 12.48 5.41 -19.57
CA ILE A 55 11.34 6.27 -19.22
C ILE A 55 11.93 7.64 -18.91
N GLN A 56 12.26 8.37 -19.97
CA GLN A 56 12.73 9.73 -19.85
C GLN A 56 11.69 10.51 -19.03
N PRO A 57 12.13 11.38 -18.10
CA PRO A 57 11.26 12.33 -17.42
C PRO A 57 10.83 13.39 -18.44
N ILE A 58 10.09 12.98 -19.46
CA ILE A 58 9.40 13.88 -20.36
C ILE A 58 8.09 14.13 -19.65
N PHE A 59 7.83 15.39 -19.36
CA PHE A 59 6.64 16.03 -18.79
C PHE A 59 5.28 15.63 -19.42
N ALA A 60 5.19 14.50 -20.10
CA ALA A 60 3.97 13.84 -20.51
C ALA A 60 3.45 12.99 -19.33
N SER A 61 2.38 13.46 -18.71
CA SER A 61 1.50 12.65 -17.87
C SER A 61 1.27 11.30 -18.57
N PRO A 62 1.62 10.16 -17.97
CA PRO A 62 1.32 8.89 -18.59
C PRO A 62 -0.18 8.64 -18.52
N ASP A 63 -0.88 8.75 -19.66
CA ASP A 63 -2.29 8.34 -19.79
C ASP A 63 -2.47 6.89 -19.28
N SER A 64 -1.45 6.05 -19.49
CA SER A 64 -1.29 4.73 -18.88
C SER A 64 0.06 4.11 -19.29
N ILE A 65 0.85 3.64 -18.32
CA ILE A 65 2.01 2.77 -18.55
C ILE A 65 1.68 1.38 -17.99
N VAL A 66 2.14 0.33 -18.67
CA VAL A 66 2.07 -1.04 -18.16
C VAL A 66 3.50 -1.53 -17.96
N LEU A 67 3.84 -1.84 -16.71
CA LEU A 67 5.15 -2.31 -16.30
C LEU A 67 5.11 -3.82 -16.11
N PRO A 68 6.10 -4.59 -16.61
CA PRO A 68 6.24 -5.99 -16.25
C PRO A 68 6.67 -6.10 -14.78
N CYS A 69 6.12 -7.06 -14.05
CA CYS A 69 6.58 -7.36 -12.69
C CYS A 69 7.78 -8.32 -12.72
N PRO A 70 8.65 -8.33 -11.68
CA PRO A 70 9.91 -9.06 -11.67
C PRO A 70 9.79 -10.56 -12.01
N LEU A 71 8.76 -11.23 -11.49
CA LEU A 71 8.58 -12.68 -11.68
C LEU A 71 7.57 -12.99 -12.79
N ASN A 72 6.37 -12.41 -12.71
CA ASN A 72 5.26 -12.64 -13.65
C ASN A 72 4.19 -11.54 -13.51
N GLY A 73 3.28 -11.45 -14.48
CA GLY A 73 2.19 -10.49 -14.45
C GLY A 73 2.62 -9.06 -14.80
N THR A 74 1.78 -8.09 -14.44
CA THR A 74 1.98 -6.69 -14.80
C THR A 74 1.46 -5.74 -13.75
N ALA A 75 1.96 -4.51 -13.73
CA ALA A 75 1.40 -3.40 -12.97
C ALA A 75 1.02 -2.27 -13.93
N LYS A 76 -0.24 -1.84 -13.90
CA LYS A 76 -0.68 -0.66 -14.64
C LYS A 76 -0.48 0.59 -13.77
N LEU A 77 0.27 1.55 -14.29
CA LEU A 77 0.49 2.87 -13.70
C LEU A 77 -0.29 3.93 -14.49
N VAL A 78 -1.15 4.69 -13.82
CA VAL A 78 -1.90 5.80 -14.43
C VAL A 78 -1.78 7.00 -13.51
N GLY A 79 -1.46 8.18 -14.03
CA GLY A 79 -1.41 9.35 -13.18
C GLY A 79 -1.00 10.64 -13.87
N THR A 80 -0.88 11.68 -13.05
CA THR A 80 -0.54 13.02 -13.47
C THR A 80 0.71 13.53 -12.78
N ILE A 81 1.38 14.44 -13.46
CA ILE A 81 2.45 15.27 -12.91
C ILE A 81 2.00 16.71 -13.09
N GLU A 82 1.94 17.45 -12.00
CA GLU A 82 1.41 18.81 -11.95
C GLU A 82 2.46 19.73 -11.33
N GLU A 83 2.77 20.83 -12.00
CA GLU A 83 3.54 21.92 -11.39
C GLU A 83 2.60 22.74 -10.51
N GLY A 84 2.96 22.89 -9.24
CA GLY A 84 2.25 23.76 -8.30
C GLY A 84 2.41 25.24 -8.68
N GLU A 85 1.50 26.09 -8.21
CA GLU A 85 1.65 27.53 -8.40
C GLU A 85 2.96 28.00 -7.76
N PRO A 86 3.85 28.67 -8.52
CA PRO A 86 5.10 29.14 -7.97
C PRO A 86 4.82 30.20 -6.90
N ILE A 87 5.36 29.97 -5.71
CA ILE A 87 5.39 30.95 -4.63
C ILE A 87 6.76 31.65 -4.70
N GLU A 88 6.87 32.91 -4.28
CA GLU A 88 8.15 33.63 -4.35
C GLU A 88 9.27 32.84 -3.65
N GLY A 89 10.25 32.41 -4.44
CA GLY A 89 11.38 31.61 -3.96
C GLY A 89 11.09 30.11 -3.76
N SER A 90 9.92 29.59 -4.17
CA SER A 90 9.60 28.17 -4.07
C SER A 90 8.89 27.61 -5.32
N ALA A 91 9.20 26.36 -5.65
CA ALA A 91 8.52 25.59 -6.68
C ALA A 91 8.07 24.25 -6.07
N THR A 92 6.85 23.83 -6.39
CA THR A 92 6.33 22.52 -5.97
C THR A 92 6.02 21.69 -7.21
N LEU A 93 6.40 20.42 -7.17
CA LEU A 93 6.02 19.41 -8.16
C LEU A 93 5.15 18.38 -7.46
N ARG A 94 3.94 18.14 -7.98
CA ARG A 94 3.02 17.14 -7.48
C ARG A 94 2.93 15.98 -8.44
N THR A 95 2.92 14.77 -7.91
CA THR A 95 2.61 13.54 -8.63
C THR A 95 1.40 12.87 -7.99
N ASP A 96 0.51 12.31 -8.81
CA ASP A 96 -0.64 11.54 -8.36
C ASP A 96 -0.80 10.33 -9.26
N PHE A 97 -0.30 9.19 -8.78
CA PHE A 97 -0.27 7.94 -9.50
C PHE A 97 -1.20 6.91 -8.87
N ARG A 98 -1.79 6.08 -9.72
CA ARG A 98 -2.51 4.86 -9.35
C ARG A 98 -1.78 3.66 -9.91
N VAL A 99 -1.50 2.70 -9.04
CA VAL A 99 -0.86 1.43 -9.38
C VAL A 99 -1.88 0.31 -9.24
N THR A 100 -2.10 -0.44 -10.30
CA THR A 100 -3.02 -1.59 -10.34
C THR A 100 -2.25 -2.85 -10.77
N PRO A 101 -1.71 -3.63 -9.83
CA PRO A 101 -1.12 -4.94 -10.10
C PRO A 101 -2.16 -5.91 -10.69
N ARG A 102 -1.72 -6.81 -11.55
CA ARG A 102 -2.47 -7.95 -12.08
C ARG A 102 -1.58 -9.18 -12.14
N ASP A 103 -1.91 -10.20 -11.36
CA ASP A 103 -1.12 -11.42 -11.17
C ASP A 103 0.38 -11.13 -10.98
N CYS A 104 0.69 -10.03 -10.27
CA CYS A 104 2.02 -9.45 -10.23
C CYS A 104 2.89 -10.18 -9.21
N GLY A 105 3.88 -10.93 -9.68
CA GLY A 105 4.82 -11.66 -8.83
C GLY A 105 5.99 -10.79 -8.38
N LEU A 106 6.20 -10.75 -7.07
CA LEU A 106 7.22 -9.95 -6.39
C LEU A 106 8.11 -10.83 -5.53
N GLU A 107 9.40 -10.53 -5.46
CA GLU A 107 10.33 -11.14 -4.50
C GLU A 107 10.97 -10.05 -3.65
N SER A 108 10.88 -10.17 -2.32
CA SER A 108 11.49 -9.20 -1.40
C SER A 108 11.62 -9.79 0.00
N ALA A 109 12.72 -9.46 0.69
CA ALA A 109 13.02 -9.92 2.05
C ALA A 109 12.96 -11.46 2.23
N GLY A 110 13.17 -12.23 1.15
CA GLY A 110 13.09 -13.70 1.16
C GLY A 110 11.66 -14.25 0.97
N PHE A 111 10.68 -13.40 0.74
CA PHE A 111 9.29 -13.78 0.47
C PHE A 111 8.96 -13.62 -1.02
N VAL A 112 8.06 -14.49 -1.51
CA VAL A 112 7.54 -14.46 -2.88
C VAL A 112 6.04 -14.20 -2.81
N PHE A 113 5.61 -13.04 -3.29
CA PHE A 113 4.21 -12.63 -3.29
C PHE A 113 3.62 -12.70 -4.70
N THR A 114 2.34 -13.05 -4.80
CA THR A 114 1.51 -12.70 -5.96
C THR A 114 0.51 -11.64 -5.53
N VAL A 115 0.35 -10.58 -6.34
CA VAL A 115 -0.41 -9.39 -5.94
C VAL A 115 -1.40 -8.96 -7.02
N ASP A 116 -2.61 -8.65 -6.59
CA ASP A 116 -3.68 -8.11 -7.43
C ASP A 116 -4.29 -6.83 -6.84
N GLY A 117 -4.50 -5.86 -7.73
CA GLY A 117 -4.91 -4.49 -7.41
C GLY A 117 -6.40 -4.21 -7.50
N ASP A 118 -7.26 -5.09 -6.96
CA ASP A 118 -8.68 -4.73 -6.77
C ASP A 118 -8.99 -4.61 -5.26
N PRO A 119 -8.91 -3.40 -4.66
CA PRO A 119 -8.72 -2.07 -5.28
C PRO A 119 -7.24 -1.72 -5.60
N SER A 120 -7.03 -0.62 -6.34
CA SER A 120 -5.69 -0.13 -6.71
C SER A 120 -5.03 0.65 -5.57
N LEU A 121 -3.69 0.75 -5.58
CA LEU A 121 -2.97 1.72 -4.74
C LEU A 121 -2.96 3.11 -5.39
N ARG A 122 -3.00 4.16 -4.58
CA ARG A 122 -2.79 5.55 -4.97
C ARG A 122 -1.62 6.14 -4.21
N ASP A 123 -0.67 6.68 -4.96
CA ASP A 123 0.56 7.29 -4.47
C ASP A 123 0.56 8.76 -4.88
N ILE A 124 0.58 9.66 -3.91
CA ILE A 124 0.64 11.10 -4.13
C ILE A 124 1.93 11.59 -3.51
N VAL A 125 2.75 12.30 -4.26
CA VAL A 125 4.00 12.88 -3.74
C VAL A 125 4.11 14.32 -4.18
N ASP A 126 4.32 15.21 -3.22
CA ASP A 126 4.65 16.62 -3.40
C ASP A 126 6.15 16.80 -3.10
N VAL A 127 6.88 17.38 -4.06
CA VAL A 127 8.28 17.77 -3.90
C VAL A 127 8.34 19.29 -3.95
N THR A 128 8.68 19.91 -2.83
CA THR A 128 8.79 21.37 -2.71
C THR A 128 10.25 21.76 -2.61
N ILE A 129 10.70 22.66 -3.48
CA ILE A 129 12.04 23.23 -3.47
C ILE A 129 11.91 24.70 -3.07
N ASN A 130 12.64 25.11 -2.04
CA ASN A 130 12.77 26.50 -1.62
C ASN A 130 14.17 27.02 -2.02
N ALA A 131 14.23 27.85 -3.05
CA ALA A 131 15.46 28.41 -3.58
C ALA A 131 16.11 29.45 -2.65
N ALA A 132 15.34 30.05 -1.73
CA ALA A 132 15.89 31.03 -0.79
C ALA A 132 16.64 30.35 0.36
N THR A 133 16.15 29.21 0.84
CA THR A 133 16.78 28.42 1.93
C THR A 133 17.60 27.23 1.42
N PHE A 134 17.49 26.89 0.14
CA PHE A 134 18.00 25.64 -0.44
C PHE A 134 17.44 24.38 0.24
N GLU A 135 16.26 24.50 0.85
CA GLU A 135 15.55 23.36 1.43
C GLU A 135 14.73 22.65 0.36
N ILE A 136 14.75 21.32 0.40
CA ILE A 136 13.86 20.48 -0.41
C ILE A 136 13.05 19.64 0.56
N LEU A 137 11.74 19.61 0.38
CA LEU A 137 10.81 18.85 1.21
C LEU A 137 10.09 17.85 0.30
N ILE A 138 10.10 16.59 0.69
CA ILE A 138 9.35 15.52 0.03
C ILE A 138 8.27 15.03 0.99
N GLU A 139 7.02 15.20 0.61
CA GLU A 139 5.87 14.73 1.37
C GLU A 139 4.98 13.90 0.46
N GLY A 140 4.35 12.86 0.99
CA GLY A 140 3.47 12.06 0.17
C GLY A 140 2.57 11.13 0.96
N THR A 141 1.68 10.46 0.26
CA THR A 141 0.79 9.45 0.83
C THR A 141 0.67 8.26 -0.09
N LEU A 142 0.76 7.05 0.47
CA LEU A 142 0.43 5.81 -0.20
C LEU A 142 -0.82 5.20 0.46
N THR A 143 -1.90 5.14 -0.30
CA THR A 143 -3.21 4.70 0.20
C THR A 143 -3.85 3.63 -0.71
N GLY A 144 -4.67 2.78 -0.12
CA GLY A 144 -5.46 1.77 -0.85
C GLY A 144 -5.38 0.40 -0.18
N SER A 145 -5.62 -0.65 -0.94
CA SER A 145 -5.37 -2.01 -0.48
C SER A 145 -5.02 -2.91 -1.65
N LEU A 146 -4.44 -4.07 -1.39
CA LEU A 146 -4.11 -5.05 -2.42
C LEU A 146 -4.52 -6.44 -1.94
N ALA A 147 -4.99 -7.28 -2.86
CA ALA A 147 -5.05 -8.71 -2.64
C ALA A 147 -3.63 -9.29 -2.77
N TRP A 148 -3.28 -10.22 -1.88
CA TRP A 148 -1.97 -10.87 -1.87
C TRP A 148 -2.12 -12.38 -1.70
N GLU A 149 -1.16 -13.10 -2.27
CA GLU A 149 -0.92 -14.52 -2.02
C GLU A 149 0.54 -14.70 -1.61
N LEU A 150 0.77 -15.47 -0.55
CA LEU A 150 2.09 -15.85 -0.05
C LEU A 150 2.03 -17.32 0.37
N GLU A 151 2.73 -18.17 -0.39
CA GLU A 151 2.65 -19.62 -0.25
C GLU A 151 1.20 -20.14 -0.40
N GLU A 152 0.61 -20.75 0.63
CA GLU A 152 -0.78 -21.23 0.62
C GLU A 152 -1.76 -20.22 1.23
N ARG A 153 -1.27 -19.06 1.68
CA ARG A 153 -2.07 -18.02 2.35
C ARG A 153 -2.48 -16.94 1.37
N THR A 154 -3.69 -16.43 1.55
CA THR A 154 -4.22 -15.32 0.75
C THR A 154 -4.92 -14.33 1.67
N GLY A 155 -4.95 -13.07 1.26
CA GLY A 155 -5.63 -12.04 2.03
C GLY A 155 -5.64 -10.69 1.34
N THR A 156 -5.96 -9.67 2.12
CA THR A 156 -5.90 -8.27 1.69
C THR A 156 -5.01 -7.49 2.63
N CYS A 157 -4.19 -6.60 2.09
CA CYS A 157 -3.37 -5.67 2.85
C CYS A 157 -3.81 -4.24 2.54
N ALA A 158 -4.24 -3.49 3.55
CA ALA A 158 -4.53 -2.06 3.43
C ALA A 158 -3.28 -1.21 3.70
N PHE A 159 -3.16 -0.10 2.99
CA PHE A 159 -2.08 0.86 3.06
C PHE A 159 -2.66 2.22 3.44
N GLU A 160 -2.15 2.81 4.50
CA GLU A 160 -2.41 4.17 4.94
C GLU A 160 -1.09 4.76 5.44
N LEU A 161 -0.20 5.09 4.50
CA LEU A 161 1.17 5.53 4.79
C LEU A 161 1.38 6.97 4.35
N THR A 162 2.17 7.70 5.13
CA THR A 162 2.70 9.03 4.82
C THR A 162 4.19 8.90 4.54
N LEU A 163 4.64 9.43 3.42
CA LEU A 163 6.05 9.60 3.08
C LEU A 163 6.51 10.96 3.58
N SER A 164 7.65 10.99 4.26
CA SER A 164 8.39 12.21 4.56
C SER A 164 9.85 12.01 4.18
N GLY A 165 10.46 12.99 3.51
CA GLY A 165 11.86 12.95 3.13
C GLY A 165 12.52 14.31 3.12
N GLU A 166 13.76 14.34 3.59
CA GLU A 166 14.59 15.53 3.73
C GLU A 166 16.01 15.20 3.19
N PRO A 167 16.47 15.87 2.13
CA PRO A 167 17.87 15.87 1.74
C PRO A 167 18.69 16.78 2.64
N ASP A 168 19.89 16.33 2.97
CA ASP A 168 20.89 17.11 3.69
C ASP A 168 22.06 17.45 2.76
N PHE A 169 22.16 18.74 2.42
CA PHE A 169 23.25 19.31 1.62
C PHE A 169 24.31 20.04 2.46
N SER A 170 24.26 19.93 3.80
CA SER A 170 25.21 20.60 4.69
C SER A 170 26.61 19.97 4.66
N GLY A 171 26.71 18.70 4.22
CA GLY A 171 27.96 17.94 4.12
C GLY A 171 28.68 18.07 2.77
N PRO A 172 29.96 17.63 2.68
CA PRO A 172 30.70 17.56 1.42
C PRO A 172 30.13 16.52 0.44
N GLN A 173 29.28 15.62 0.93
CA GLN A 173 28.52 14.66 0.16
C GLN A 173 27.05 14.86 0.51
N PRO A 174 26.17 15.20 -0.44
CA PRO A 174 24.74 15.24 -0.22
C PRO A 174 24.26 13.89 0.31
N SER A 175 23.37 13.92 1.30
CA SER A 175 22.67 12.74 1.78
C SER A 175 21.17 12.95 1.70
N PHE A 176 20.42 11.86 1.76
CA PHE A 176 18.98 11.89 1.72
C PHE A 176 18.44 10.94 2.77
N SER A 177 17.38 11.34 3.47
CA SER A 177 16.66 10.50 4.40
C SER A 177 15.17 10.54 4.05
N ALA A 178 14.52 9.38 4.07
CA ALA A 178 13.07 9.31 3.98
C ALA A 178 12.50 8.18 4.81
N SER A 179 11.23 8.31 5.22
CA SER A 179 10.50 7.26 5.91
C SER A 179 9.04 7.20 5.49
N TYR A 180 8.47 6.00 5.56
CA TYR A 180 7.03 5.78 5.56
C TYR A 180 6.54 5.59 6.99
N THR A 181 5.54 6.36 7.39
CA THR A 181 4.87 6.21 8.69
C THR A 181 3.37 6.03 8.50
N GLY A 182 2.74 5.21 9.34
CA GLY A 182 1.29 4.99 9.31
C GLY A 182 0.90 3.53 9.50
N THR A 183 -0.16 3.10 8.81
CA THR A 183 -0.68 1.73 8.92
C THR A 183 -0.44 0.91 7.65
N LEU A 184 0.13 -0.29 7.82
CA LEU A 184 0.43 -1.26 6.76
C LEU A 184 -0.09 -2.64 7.16
N CYS A 185 -1.06 -3.17 6.41
CA CYS A 185 -1.78 -4.42 6.70
C CYS A 185 -2.32 -4.50 8.15
N GLY A 186 -2.65 -3.36 8.76
CA GLY A 186 -3.12 -3.23 10.14
C GLY A 186 -2.01 -3.08 11.20
N TYR A 187 -0.75 -3.01 10.80
CA TYR A 187 0.39 -2.72 11.68
C TYR A 187 0.75 -1.25 11.64
N ASN A 188 1.05 -0.65 12.79
CA ASN A 188 1.68 0.67 12.84
C ASN A 188 3.16 0.52 12.52
N VAL A 189 3.64 1.20 11.49
CA VAL A 189 4.99 1.05 10.96
C VAL A 189 5.71 2.40 10.86
N ASP A 190 7.03 2.33 10.96
CA ASP A 190 7.99 3.38 10.62
C ASP A 190 9.11 2.69 9.84
N ILE A 191 9.14 2.91 8.52
CA ILE A 191 9.98 2.16 7.57
C ILE A 191 10.91 3.14 6.87
N ASP A 192 12.22 2.89 6.91
CA ASP A 192 13.20 3.63 6.13
C ASP A 192 12.91 3.49 4.62
N ALA A 193 12.65 4.62 3.98
CA ALA A 193 12.30 4.75 2.58
C ALA A 193 13.43 5.36 1.74
N THR A 194 14.61 5.58 2.32
CA THR A 194 15.76 6.22 1.67
C THR A 194 16.15 5.51 0.37
N GLN A 195 16.05 4.17 0.34
CA GLN A 195 16.36 3.36 -0.84
C GLN A 195 15.35 3.49 -2.00
N PHE A 196 14.18 4.10 -1.78
CA PHE A 196 13.12 4.25 -2.79
C PHE A 196 13.13 5.61 -3.47
N VAL A 197 13.92 6.55 -2.96
CA VAL A 197 14.03 7.86 -3.59
C VAL A 197 15.16 7.77 -4.59
N VAL A 198 14.80 7.85 -5.87
CA VAL A 198 15.75 7.91 -6.96
C VAL A 198 16.60 9.18 -6.75
N PRO A 199 17.93 9.07 -6.64
CA PRO A 199 18.77 10.25 -6.51
C PRO A 199 18.57 11.13 -7.74
N LEU A 200 18.20 12.40 -7.52
CA LEU A 200 18.15 13.41 -8.57
C LEU A 200 19.60 13.73 -8.98
N GLY A 201 20.12 12.97 -9.94
CA GLY A 201 21.46 13.12 -10.52
C GLY A 201 21.52 14.18 -11.62
#